data_AF-A0A5C5VQW1-F1
#
_entry.id   AF-A0A5C5VQW1-F1
#
_cell.length_a   1.000
_cell.length_b   1.000
_cell.length_c   1.000
_cell.angle_alpha   90.00
_cell.angle_beta   90.00
_cell.angle_gamma   90.00
#
_symmetry.space_group_name_H-M   'P 1'
#
loop_
_entity.id
_entity.type
_entity.pdbx_description
1 polymer ?
#
loop_
_entity_poly.entity_id
_entity_poly.type
_entity_poly.pdbx_seq_one_letter_code
_entity_poly.pdbx_strand_id
1 'polypeptide(L)'
;MIVHQHGIVIATVARRPDEITCDDLRAFLSGFVRAIDMTQLFEPIAIKGKFGFTGIVGIVTSHIAFHYFDEGQTLHFDVYSCKSYHLRAVLRQLDAFWRVESADVLLIQRDTGPSVRRFRYASGDLKEIS
;
A
#
# COMPACT_ATOMS: atom_id res chain seq x y z
N MET A 1 18.17 -13.33 9.87
CA MET A 1 18.50 -12.31 8.84
C MET A 1 17.31 -11.36 8.78
N ILE A 2 17.53 -10.05 8.94
CA ILE A 2 16.46 -9.06 8.85
C ILE A 2 16.16 -8.86 7.36
N VAL A 3 14.91 -9.04 6.96
CA VAL A 3 14.48 -8.90 5.56
C VAL A 3 14.00 -7.48 5.36
N HIS A 4 14.58 -6.71 4.45
CA HIS A 4 14.11 -5.37 4.14
C HIS A 4 13.36 -5.38 2.81
N GLN A 5 12.04 -5.46 2.87
CA GLN A 5 11.19 -5.55 1.68
C GLN A 5 10.35 -4.27 1.52
N HIS A 6 10.49 -3.60 0.37
CA HIS A 6 9.73 -2.40 0.03
C HIS A 6 8.90 -2.66 -1.23
N GLY A 7 7.58 -2.67 -1.07
CA GLY A 7 6.60 -2.75 -2.13
C GLY A 7 6.07 -1.37 -2.46
N ILE A 8 6.20 -0.97 -3.73
CA ILE A 8 5.63 0.26 -4.28
C ILE A 8 4.53 -0.17 -5.24
N VAL A 9 3.30 0.26 -4.96
CA VAL A 9 2.11 -0.08 -5.74
C VAL A 9 1.57 1.21 -6.35
N ILE A 10 1.39 1.22 -7.67
CA ILE A 10 0.70 2.29 -8.39
C ILE A 10 -0.54 1.65 -9.01
N ALA A 11 -1.71 2.06 -8.55
CA ALA A 11 -2.98 1.43 -8.88
C ALA A 11 -4.01 2.43 -9.41
N THR A 12 -4.84 1.98 -10.35
CA THR A 12 -6.13 2.61 -10.66
C THR A 12 -7.20 1.95 -9.80
N VAL A 13 -8.04 2.76 -9.16
CA VAL A 13 -9.01 2.28 -8.17
C VAL A 13 -10.41 2.84 -8.41
N ALA A 14 -11.43 2.02 -8.16
CA ALA A 14 -12.82 2.40 -8.41
C ALA A 14 -13.47 3.15 -7.23
N ARG A 15 -12.90 3.11 -6.02
CA ARG A 15 -13.43 3.89 -4.89
C ARG A 15 -13.23 5.39 -5.13
N ARG A 16 -14.32 6.15 -4.99
CA ARG A 16 -14.39 7.59 -5.23
C ARG A 16 -14.09 8.39 -3.94
N PRO A 17 -13.60 9.64 -4.04
CA PRO A 17 -13.21 10.42 -2.87
C PRO A 17 -14.38 10.86 -1.98
N ASP A 18 -15.60 10.90 -2.52
CA ASP A 18 -16.84 11.17 -1.78
C ASP A 18 -17.32 9.96 -0.97
N GLU A 19 -16.74 8.77 -1.18
CA GLU A 19 -17.01 7.55 -0.42
C GLU A 19 -16.05 7.35 0.78
N ILE A 20 -15.15 8.31 1.04
CA ILE A 20 -14.03 8.16 1.98
C ILE A 20 -13.90 9.36 2.90
N THR A 21 -13.81 9.11 4.21
CA THR A 21 -13.39 10.10 5.20
C THR A 21 -11.94 9.90 5.63
N CYS A 22 -11.33 10.92 6.26
CA CYS A 22 -10.01 10.75 6.88
C CYS A 22 -10.01 9.66 7.96
N ASP A 23 -11.12 9.47 8.68
CA ASP A 23 -11.21 8.44 9.72
C ASP A 23 -11.29 7.04 9.12
N ASP A 24 -11.97 6.85 8.00
CA ASP A 24 -11.97 5.59 7.24
C ASP A 24 -10.54 5.23 6.81
N LEU A 25 -9.76 6.21 6.38
CA LEU A 25 -8.37 6.02 5.95
C LEU A 25 -7.44 5.66 7.12
N ARG A 26 -7.65 6.26 8.29
CA ARG A 26 -6.92 5.88 9.51
C ARG A 26 -7.28 4.45 9.93
N ALA A 27 -8.57 4.12 9.94
CA ALA A 27 -9.05 2.77 10.24
C ALA A 27 -8.51 1.73 9.23
N PHE A 28 -8.47 2.08 7.95
CA PHE A 28 -7.86 1.27 6.89
C PHE A 28 -6.38 1.02 7.17
N LEU A 29 -5.58 2.05 7.48
CA LEU A 29 -4.15 1.89 7.78
C LEU A 29 -3.92 1.00 9.01
N SER A 30 -4.64 1.22 10.12
CA SER A 30 -4.54 0.34 11.31
C SER A 30 -5.02 -1.08 11.05
N GLY A 31 -6.06 -1.26 10.23
CA GLY A 31 -6.53 -2.56 9.75
C GLY A 31 -5.48 -3.26 8.90
N PHE A 32 -4.85 -2.53 7.99
CA PHE A 32 -3.82 -3.02 7.08
C PHE A 32 -2.60 -3.52 7.85
N VAL A 33 -2.09 -2.73 8.80
CA VAL A 33 -0.96 -3.12 9.66
C VAL A 33 -1.23 -4.46 10.38
N ARG A 34 -2.44 -4.63 10.92
CA ARG A 34 -2.86 -5.90 11.55
C ARG A 34 -2.96 -7.04 10.54
N ALA A 35 -3.52 -6.79 9.36
CA ALA A 35 -3.71 -7.80 8.33
C ALA A 35 -2.41 -8.35 7.74
N ILE A 36 -1.33 -7.55 7.75
CA ILE A 36 0.00 -7.99 7.33
C ILE A 36 0.92 -8.40 8.50
N ASP A 37 0.35 -8.57 9.70
CA ASP A 37 1.05 -9.05 10.91
C ASP A 37 2.28 -8.20 11.27
N MET A 38 2.08 -6.88 11.30
CA MET A 38 3.07 -5.88 11.70
C MET A 38 2.62 -5.14 12.97
N THR A 39 3.58 -4.51 13.64
CA THR A 39 3.33 -3.73 14.87
C THR A 39 3.25 -2.24 14.55
N GLN A 40 2.08 -1.63 14.80
CA GLN A 40 1.86 -0.19 14.66
C GLN A 40 2.71 0.58 15.69
N LEU A 41 3.40 1.64 15.24
CA LEU A 41 4.24 2.50 16.09
C LEU A 41 3.44 3.68 16.67
N PHE A 42 2.54 4.27 15.88
CA PHE A 42 1.70 5.40 16.27
C PHE A 42 0.37 5.38 15.52
N GLU A 43 -0.59 6.18 15.99
CA GLU A 43 -1.90 6.32 15.34
C GLU A 43 -1.79 6.89 13.91
N PRO A 44 -2.40 6.26 12.90
CA PRO A 44 -2.28 6.71 11.52
C PRO A 44 -2.70 8.18 11.34
N ILE A 45 -2.00 8.86 10.44
CA ILE A 45 -2.36 10.20 10.00
C ILE A 45 -2.95 10.08 8.61
N ALA A 46 -4.12 10.68 8.39
CA ALA A 46 -4.72 10.84 7.07
C ALA A 46 -5.26 12.26 6.94
N ILE A 47 -4.99 12.91 5.81
CA ILE A 47 -5.36 14.30 5.53
C ILE A 47 -5.89 14.40 4.10
N LYS A 48 -7.01 15.10 3.95
CA LYS A 48 -7.52 15.54 2.64
C LYS A 48 -6.82 16.84 2.24
N GLY A 49 -6.04 16.78 1.18
CA GLY A 49 -5.44 17.95 0.52
C GLY A 49 -6.28 18.45 -0.64
N LYS A 50 -5.70 19.34 -1.45
CA LYS A 50 -6.36 19.90 -2.64
C LYS A 50 -6.58 18.87 -3.75
N PHE A 51 -5.68 17.91 -3.89
CA PHE A 51 -5.63 16.97 -5.03
C PHE A 51 -6.07 15.55 -4.68
N GLY A 52 -6.49 15.33 -3.43
CA GLY A 52 -6.89 14.02 -2.92
C GLY A 52 -6.36 13.79 -1.49
N PHE A 53 -6.09 12.54 -1.13
CA PHE A 53 -5.73 12.16 0.23
C PHE A 53 -4.27 11.74 0.37
N THR A 54 -3.67 12.06 1.50
CA THR A 54 -2.39 11.48 1.93
C THR A 54 -2.57 10.81 3.27
N GLY A 55 -1.98 9.63 3.44
CA GLY A 55 -1.93 8.96 4.72
C GLY A 55 -0.63 8.23 4.98
N ILE A 56 -0.29 8.08 6.26
CA ILE A 56 0.93 7.42 6.72
C ILE A 56 0.70 6.77 8.09
N VAL A 57 1.32 5.61 8.29
CA VAL A 57 1.45 4.96 9.58
C VAL A 57 2.87 4.43 9.74
N GLY A 58 3.47 4.70 10.90
CA GLY A 58 4.71 4.07 11.29
C GLY A 58 4.45 2.64 11.76
N ILE A 59 5.29 1.71 11.34
CA ILE A 59 5.40 0.39 11.96
C ILE A 59 6.81 0.26 12.53
N VAL A 60 7.02 -0.64 13.49
CA VAL A 60 8.34 -0.80 14.13
C VAL A 60 9.43 -0.97 13.05
N THR A 61 10.39 -0.04 13.01
CA THR A 61 11.54 0.05 12.07
C THR A 61 11.23 0.32 10.59
N SER A 62 10.00 0.69 10.22
CA SER A 62 9.64 0.98 8.81
C SER A 62 8.32 1.78 8.70
N HIS A 63 7.61 1.74 7.56
CA HIS A 63 6.42 2.57 7.35
C HIS A 63 5.50 2.03 6.27
N ILE A 64 4.25 2.51 6.32
CA ILE A 64 3.26 2.37 5.25
C ILE A 64 2.73 3.76 4.93
N ALA A 65 2.69 4.12 3.66
CA ALA A 65 2.21 5.42 3.21
C ALA A 65 1.35 5.29 1.95
N PHE A 66 0.46 6.24 1.73
CA PHE A 66 -0.26 6.34 0.47
C PHE A 66 -0.54 7.78 0.06
N HIS A 67 -0.70 7.96 -1.24
CA HIS A 67 -1.27 9.13 -1.88
C HIS A 67 -2.39 8.68 -2.82
N TYR A 68 -3.58 9.22 -2.62
CA TYR A 68 -4.71 9.05 -3.53
C TYR A 68 -4.95 10.36 -4.24
N PHE A 69 -5.08 10.32 -5.56
CA PHE A 69 -5.38 11.49 -6.39
C PHE A 69 -6.82 11.41 -6.92
N ASP A 70 -7.58 12.47 -6.70
CA ASP A 70 -8.98 12.57 -7.16
C ASP A 70 -9.04 12.51 -8.70
N GLU A 71 -8.09 13.18 -9.36
CA GLU A 71 -7.91 13.12 -10.81
C GLU A 71 -7.34 11.76 -11.22
N GLY A 72 -8.09 11.04 -12.06
CA GLY A 72 -7.68 9.72 -12.56
C GLY A 72 -7.82 8.58 -11.55
N GLN A 73 -8.30 8.86 -10.33
CA GLN A 73 -8.52 7.86 -9.27
C GLN A 73 -7.32 6.91 -9.09
N THR A 74 -6.14 7.51 -8.94
CA THR A 74 -4.88 6.77 -8.80
C THR A 74 -4.46 6.67 -7.34
N LEU A 75 -4.01 5.49 -6.94
CA LEU A 75 -3.46 5.20 -5.62
C LEU A 75 -1.98 4.85 -5.76
N HIS A 76 -1.15 5.64 -5.10
CA HIS A 76 0.27 5.36 -4.90
C HIS A 76 0.42 4.85 -3.47
N PHE A 77 0.91 3.64 -3.27
CA PHE A 77 0.95 3.00 -1.96
C PHE A 77 2.30 2.33 -1.72
N ASP A 78 2.90 2.64 -0.57
CA ASP A 78 4.18 2.12 -0.12
C ASP A 78 3.97 1.22 1.10
N VAL A 79 4.52 0.02 1.05
CA VAL A 79 4.69 -0.85 2.21
C VAL A 79 6.17 -1.22 2.33
N TYR A 80 6.84 -0.60 3.29
CA TYR A 80 8.20 -0.95 3.64
C TYR A 80 8.18 -1.69 4.98
N SER A 81 8.81 -2.86 5.04
CA SER A 81 8.82 -3.73 6.22
C SER A 81 10.18 -4.40 6.43
N CYS A 82 10.55 -4.56 7.70
CA CYS A 82 11.71 -5.34 8.17
C CYS A 82 11.38 -6.83 8.41
N LYS A 83 10.16 -7.25 8.05
CA LYS A 83 9.64 -8.62 8.08
C LYS A 83 9.06 -8.97 6.70
N SER A 84 9.25 -10.22 6.26
CA SER A 84 8.68 -10.68 4.99
C SER A 84 7.16 -10.61 4.99
N TYR A 85 6.58 -10.23 3.86
CA TYR A 85 5.14 -10.24 3.65
C TYR A 85 4.83 -10.78 2.26
N HIS A 86 3.63 -11.35 2.11
CA HIS A 86 3.14 -11.81 0.82
C HIS A 86 2.53 -10.64 0.05
N LEU A 87 3.08 -10.34 -1.13
CA LEU A 87 2.54 -9.28 -1.99
C LEU A 87 1.06 -9.50 -2.36
N ARG A 88 0.63 -10.76 -2.51
CA ARG A 88 -0.79 -11.09 -2.69
C ARG A 88 -1.65 -10.66 -1.49
N ALA A 89 -1.15 -10.74 -0.26
CA ALA A 89 -1.90 -10.30 0.91
C ALA A 89 -2.06 -8.78 0.91
N VAL A 90 -1.00 -8.04 0.59
CA VAL A 90 -1.03 -6.58 0.39
C VAL A 90 -2.09 -6.20 -0.64
N LEU A 91 -2.01 -6.77 -1.85
CA LEU A 91 -2.93 -6.43 -2.94
C LEU A 91 -4.38 -6.80 -2.63
N ARG A 92 -4.64 -7.90 -1.93
CA ARG A 92 -6.01 -8.23 -1.46
C ARG A 92 -6.57 -7.19 -0.49
N GLN A 93 -5.75 -6.67 0.43
CA GLN A 93 -6.18 -5.62 1.36
C GLN A 93 -6.44 -4.30 0.62
N LEU A 94 -5.57 -3.96 -0.33
CA LEU A 94 -5.77 -2.79 -1.19
C LEU A 94 -7.06 -2.94 -1.99
N ASP A 95 -7.28 -4.08 -2.63
CA ASP A 95 -8.45 -4.34 -3.46
C ASP A 95 -9.76 -4.34 -2.64
N ALA A 96 -9.76 -4.97 -1.47
CA ALA A 96 -10.93 -4.99 -0.59
C ALA A 96 -11.38 -3.58 -0.16
N PHE A 97 -10.44 -2.68 0.10
CA PHE A 97 -10.78 -1.30 0.45
C PHE A 97 -10.99 -0.46 -0.80
N TRP A 98 -9.98 -0.30 -1.64
CA TRP A 98 -9.94 0.64 -2.75
C TRP A 98 -10.66 0.19 -4.02
N ARG A 99 -10.99 -1.11 -4.16
CA ARG A 99 -11.56 -1.71 -5.38
C ARG A 99 -10.57 -1.53 -6.54
N VAL A 100 -9.45 -2.23 -6.49
CA VAL A 100 -8.32 -2.04 -7.42
C VAL A 100 -8.68 -2.63 -8.78
N GLU A 101 -8.69 -1.79 -9.81
CA GLU A 101 -8.96 -2.22 -11.19
C GLU A 101 -7.68 -2.78 -11.84
N SER A 102 -6.56 -2.09 -11.64
CA SER A 102 -5.24 -2.51 -12.07
C SER A 102 -4.16 -1.92 -11.18
N ALA A 103 -3.01 -2.58 -11.11
CA ALA A 103 -1.83 -2.01 -10.47
C ALA A 103 -0.53 -2.50 -11.12
N ASP A 104 0.46 -1.62 -11.21
CA ASP A 104 1.85 -1.99 -11.40
C ASP A 104 2.56 -1.98 -10.04
N VAL A 105 3.37 -2.99 -9.78
CA VAL A 105 4.04 -3.18 -8.50
C VAL A 105 5.55 -3.34 -8.69
N LEU A 106 6.31 -2.59 -7.92
CA LEU A 106 7.74 -2.78 -7.75
C LEU A 106 8.01 -3.40 -6.37
N LEU A 107 8.76 -4.49 -6.33
CA LEU A 107 9.22 -5.11 -5.09
C LEU A 107 10.74 -5.01 -5.02
N ILE A 108 11.23 -4.32 -4.00
CA ILE A 108 12.65 -4.06 -3.78
C ILE A 108 13.11 -4.78 -2.51
N GLN A 109 14.14 -5.61 -2.62
CA GLN A 109 14.89 -6.08 -1.45
C GLN A 109 16.02 -5.08 -1.15
N ARG A 110 16.13 -4.63 0.10
CA ARG A 110 17.04 -3.54 0.51
C ARG A 110 18.19 -4.00 1.43
N ASP A 111 18.38 -5.29 1.63
CA ASP A 111 19.32 -5.89 2.58
C ASP A 111 20.73 -6.14 2.00
N THR A 112 20.86 -6.81 0.85
CA THR A 112 22.17 -7.24 0.29
C THR A 112 22.48 -6.68 -1.09
N GLY A 113 21.72 -5.67 -1.53
CA GLY A 113 21.77 -5.07 -2.87
C GLY A 113 20.38 -5.06 -3.51
N PRO A 114 20.05 -4.09 -4.38
CA PRO A 114 18.70 -3.94 -4.91
C PRO A 114 18.39 -5.07 -5.90
N SER A 115 17.79 -6.16 -5.41
CA SER A 115 17.03 -7.03 -6.30
C SER A 115 15.66 -6.39 -6.50
N VAL A 116 15.29 -6.18 -7.76
CA VAL A 116 14.07 -5.48 -8.16
C VAL A 116 13.23 -6.45 -8.96
N ARG A 117 12.00 -6.68 -8.49
CA ARG A 117 11.01 -7.50 -9.19
C ARG A 117 9.81 -6.65 -9.55
N ARG A 118 9.25 -6.87 -10.73
CA ARG A 118 8.10 -6.12 -11.25
C ARG A 118 6.91 -7.05 -11.37
N PHE A 119 5.73 -6.53 -11.05
CA PHE A 119 4.50 -7.29 -11.17
C PHE A 119 3.39 -6.42 -11.74
N ARG A 120 2.40 -7.09 -12.32
CA ARG A 120 1.11 -6.50 -12.68
C ARG A 120 -0.01 -7.23 -11.95
N TYR A 121 -0.92 -6.46 -11.37
CA TYR A 121 -2.16 -6.92 -10.76
C TYR A 121 -3.35 -6.44 -11.58
N ALA A 122 -4.28 -7.35 -11.90
CA ALA A 122 -5.55 -7.00 -12.52
C ALA A 122 -6.58 -8.08 -12.18
N SER A 123 -7.80 -7.67 -11.78
CA SER A 123 -8.92 -8.58 -11.52
C SER A 123 -8.58 -9.76 -10.60
N GLY A 124 -7.84 -9.53 -9.53
CA GLY A 124 -7.44 -10.58 -8.58
C GLY A 124 -6.20 -11.40 -8.95
N ASP A 125 -5.70 -11.25 -10.18
CA ASP A 125 -4.53 -12.00 -10.66
C ASP A 125 -3.25 -11.17 -10.54
N LEU A 126 -2.18 -11.80 -10.05
CA LEU A 126 -0.86 -11.19 -9.85
C LEU A 126 0.17 -11.96 -10.66
N LYS A 127 0.82 -11.28 -11.61
CA LYS A 127 1.85 -11.85 -12.50
C LYS A 127 3.15 -11.08 -12.36
N GLU A 128 4.25 -11.81 -12.23
CA GLU A 128 5.59 -11.25 -12.35
C GLU A 128 5.92 -10.97 -13.83
N ILE A 129 6.61 -9.86 -14.09
CA ILE A 129 6.99 -9.43 -15.43
C ILE A 129 8.50 -9.17 -15.49
N SER A 130 9.10 -9.46 -16.65
CA SER A 130 10.52 -9.24 -16.95
C SER A 130 10.85 -7.76 -17.13
#